data_AF-A0A4Y9MAS9-F1
#
_entry.id   AF-A0A4Y9MAS9-F1
#
_cell.length_a   1.000
_cell.length_b   1.000
_cell.length_c   1.000
_cell.angle_alpha   90.00
_cell.angle_beta   90.00
_cell.angle_gamma   90.00
#
_symmetry.space_group_name_H-M   'P 1'
#
loop_
_entity.id
_entity.type
_entity.pdbx_description
1 polymer ?
#
loop_
_entity_poly.entity_id
_entity_poly.type
_entity_poly.pdbx_seq_one_letter_code
_entity_poly.pdbx_strand_id
1 'polypeptide(L)'
;MTAATRTTGPLSAGWGPEVVRELATPSGRAPAVVTVQGPGGTGKTLFLGELAAAHERAGLAVLDAVPDEPTALPGPVAVVVDDAHRLSATDVARLGVLLHSPAARVALALRPWPRTAPLAALLAELGTARRTVVLGHADRAQVRGWARELLGEALSPALVDAVLAQTGGLPALAAPLLRALSRRGGGRGGVPAQPGRLVVPEEVTDRLRADLAAVEEQTRALLHAVAAGAPLDEEVLGEVLGVPPDAAVDLLDAGRATGLLLGTGEVVPLAARVLLASTPPDVTRRVRRQVLALLVERGEEPVALARRLAAEQVRDRHAARLLERHGEAALTDDPALAAQLFGEAARSGA
;
A
#
# COMPACT_ATOMS: atom_id res chain seq x y z
N MET A 1 -27.80 -17.90 31.36
CA MET A 1 -27.04 -18.31 30.16
C MET A 1 -27.39 -17.35 29.03
N THR A 2 -26.62 -16.28 28.91
CA THR A 2 -26.89 -15.18 27.97
C THR A 2 -25.85 -15.26 26.87
N ALA A 3 -26.28 -15.72 25.69
CA ALA A 3 -25.43 -15.80 24.51
C ALA A 3 -25.11 -14.38 24.04
N ALA A 4 -23.86 -13.97 24.20
CA ALA A 4 -23.36 -12.72 23.62
C ALA A 4 -23.28 -12.89 22.10
N THR A 5 -24.19 -12.24 21.38
CA THR A 5 -24.12 -12.00 19.94
C THR A 5 -22.88 -11.16 19.66
N ARG A 6 -21.79 -11.80 19.23
CA ARG A 6 -20.62 -11.10 18.71
C ARG A 6 -20.98 -10.52 17.34
N THR A 7 -20.93 -9.20 17.25
CA THR A 7 -21.20 -8.40 16.07
C THR A 7 -20.30 -8.85 14.91
N THR A 8 -20.90 -9.23 13.79
CA THR A 8 -20.26 -9.56 12.50
C THR A 8 -19.78 -8.29 11.78
N GLY A 9 -18.92 -7.52 12.43
CA GLY A 9 -18.17 -6.43 11.81
C GLY A 9 -16.88 -6.92 11.14
N PRO A 10 -16.26 -6.10 10.28
CA PRO A 10 -14.92 -6.40 9.75
C PRO A 10 -13.93 -6.52 10.91
N LEU A 11 -13.15 -7.61 10.94
CA LEU A 11 -12.03 -7.72 11.86
C LEU A 11 -10.88 -6.88 11.29
N SER A 12 -10.62 -5.73 11.91
CA SER A 12 -9.33 -5.05 11.83
C SER A 12 -8.41 -5.76 12.81
N ALA A 13 -7.59 -6.68 12.33
CA ALA A 13 -6.70 -7.42 13.21
C ALA A 13 -5.37 -7.69 12.54
N GLY A 14 -4.30 -7.59 13.32
CA GLY A 14 -3.11 -8.35 13.03
C GLY A 14 -3.48 -9.82 12.91
N TRP A 15 -3.32 -10.37 11.71
CA TRP A 15 -3.39 -11.79 11.41
C TRP A 15 -2.62 -12.62 12.45
N GLY A 16 -3.37 -13.41 13.22
CA GLY A 16 -2.84 -14.35 14.18
C GLY A 16 -3.41 -15.75 13.94
N PRO A 17 -2.71 -16.82 14.38
CA PRO A 17 -3.12 -18.20 14.16
C PRO A 17 -4.50 -18.54 14.76
N GLU A 18 -4.97 -17.75 15.73
CA GLU A 18 -6.32 -17.89 16.31
C GLU A 18 -7.43 -17.53 15.31
N VAL A 19 -7.25 -16.46 14.52
CA VAL A 19 -8.23 -16.04 13.50
C VAL A 19 -8.33 -17.10 12.41
N VAL A 20 -7.19 -17.62 11.94
CA VAL A 20 -7.16 -18.71 10.95
C VAL A 20 -7.87 -19.95 11.49
N ARG A 21 -7.61 -20.31 12.75
CA ARG A 21 -8.25 -21.47 13.39
C ARG A 21 -9.76 -21.29 13.52
N GLU A 22 -10.23 -20.11 13.95
CA GLU A 22 -11.66 -19.77 14.04
C GLU A 22 -12.34 -19.93 12.67
N LEU A 23 -11.73 -19.41 11.62
CA LEU A 23 -12.29 -19.43 10.27
C LEU A 23 -12.26 -20.83 9.63
N ALA A 24 -11.24 -21.62 9.93
CA ALA A 24 -11.11 -22.98 9.40
C ALA A 24 -11.93 -24.02 10.19
N THR A 25 -12.26 -23.76 11.46
CA THR A 25 -12.98 -24.76 12.27
C THR A 25 -14.34 -25.13 11.67
N PRO A 26 -14.65 -26.43 11.52
CA PRO A 26 -15.97 -26.89 11.13
C PRO A 26 -16.95 -26.83 12.30
N SER A 27 -17.22 -25.63 12.80
CA SER A 27 -18.38 -25.40 13.65
C SER A 27 -19.60 -25.29 12.73
N GLY A 28 -20.78 -25.81 13.10
CA GLY A 28 -22.06 -25.59 12.36
C GLY A 28 -22.54 -24.13 12.30
N ARG A 29 -21.62 -23.18 12.50
CA ARG A 29 -21.72 -21.71 12.49
C ARG A 29 -20.55 -21.05 11.73
N ALA A 30 -19.62 -21.82 11.17
CA ALA A 30 -18.52 -21.27 10.39
C ALA A 30 -19.08 -20.69 9.08
N PRO A 31 -18.74 -19.45 8.73
CA PRO A 31 -19.22 -18.83 7.51
C PRO A 31 -18.69 -19.63 6.32
N ALA A 32 -19.57 -20.05 5.41
CA ALA A 32 -19.18 -20.75 4.19
C ALA A 32 -18.27 -19.88 3.29
N VAL A 33 -18.24 -18.56 3.53
CA VAL A 33 -17.51 -17.60 2.72
C VAL A 33 -16.66 -16.67 3.59
N VAL A 34 -15.37 -16.65 3.33
CA VAL A 34 -14.40 -15.72 3.91
C VAL A 34 -13.87 -14.81 2.82
N THR A 35 -13.88 -13.51 3.07
CA THR A 35 -13.27 -12.51 2.20
C THR A 35 -12.12 -11.84 2.93
N VAL A 36 -10.98 -11.73 2.27
CA VAL A 36 -9.76 -11.11 2.78
C VAL A 36 -9.51 -9.87 1.94
N GLN A 37 -9.79 -8.70 2.51
CA GLN A 37 -9.69 -7.43 1.81
C GLN A 37 -8.44 -6.68 2.25
N GLY A 38 -7.77 -6.02 1.32
CA GLY A 38 -6.65 -5.16 1.65
C GLY A 38 -5.89 -4.69 0.42
N PRO A 39 -5.16 -3.57 0.50
CA PRO A 39 -4.26 -3.14 -0.55
C PRO A 39 -3.22 -4.20 -0.96
N GLY A 40 -2.56 -3.98 -2.08
CA GLY A 40 -1.40 -4.78 -2.50
C GLY A 40 -0.36 -4.86 -1.39
N GLY A 41 0.29 -6.01 -1.25
CA GLY A 41 1.39 -6.19 -0.31
C GLY A 41 1.02 -6.29 1.19
N THR A 42 -0.26 -6.30 1.57
CA THR A 42 -0.70 -6.46 2.98
C THR A 42 -0.67 -7.90 3.51
N GLY A 43 -0.23 -8.87 2.71
CA GLY A 43 -0.09 -10.26 3.15
C GLY A 43 -1.32 -11.15 2.92
N LYS A 44 -2.28 -10.73 2.09
CA LYS A 44 -3.48 -11.53 1.74
C LYS A 44 -3.14 -12.95 1.28
N THR A 45 -2.19 -13.11 0.37
CA THR A 45 -1.73 -14.41 -0.15
C THR A 45 -1.19 -15.32 0.97
N LEU A 46 -0.41 -14.75 1.90
CA LEU A 46 0.10 -15.52 3.04
C LEU A 46 -1.04 -15.96 3.97
N PHE A 47 -2.00 -15.06 4.24
CA PHE A 47 -3.19 -15.40 5.02
C PHE A 47 -4.05 -16.49 4.35
N LEU A 48 -4.23 -16.42 3.03
CA LEU A 48 -4.93 -17.47 2.27
C LEU A 48 -4.19 -18.80 2.33
N GLY A 49 -2.85 -18.81 2.25
CA GLY A 49 -2.05 -20.03 2.42
C GLY A 49 -2.23 -20.67 3.80
N GLU A 50 -2.24 -19.87 4.87
CA GLU A 50 -2.54 -20.36 6.23
C GLU A 50 -3.96 -20.94 6.34
N LEU A 51 -4.93 -20.30 5.69
CA LEU A 51 -6.31 -20.77 5.65
C LEU A 51 -6.45 -22.07 4.85
N ALA A 52 -5.75 -22.19 3.70
CA ALA A 52 -5.68 -23.41 2.92
C ALA A 52 -5.10 -24.56 3.76
N ALA A 53 -3.92 -24.36 4.36
CA ALA A 53 -3.28 -25.35 5.22
C ALA A 53 -4.14 -25.75 6.44
N ALA A 54 -4.96 -24.83 6.94
CA ALA A 54 -5.91 -25.13 8.01
C ALA A 54 -7.10 -25.99 7.53
N HIS A 55 -7.61 -25.77 6.31
CA HIS A 55 -8.65 -26.60 5.71
C HIS A 55 -8.14 -28.01 5.36
N GLU A 56 -6.91 -28.13 4.85
CA GLU A 56 -6.27 -29.44 4.59
C GLU A 56 -6.12 -30.25 5.88
N ARG A 57 -5.65 -29.61 6.96
CA ARG A 57 -5.58 -30.25 8.29
C ARG A 57 -6.95 -30.66 8.85
N ALA A 58 -8.02 -30.03 8.38
CA ALA A 58 -9.40 -30.40 8.69
C ALA A 58 -9.97 -31.48 7.74
N GLY A 59 -9.18 -31.98 6.80
CA GLY A 59 -9.56 -33.07 5.88
C GLY A 59 -10.32 -32.63 4.63
N LEU A 60 -10.35 -31.33 4.32
CA LEU A 60 -10.96 -30.84 3.07
C LEU A 60 -9.94 -30.86 1.94
N ALA A 61 -10.38 -31.24 0.74
CA ALA A 61 -9.59 -31.00 -0.46
C ALA A 61 -9.58 -29.49 -0.77
N VAL A 62 -8.40 -28.93 -0.99
CA VAL A 62 -8.25 -27.51 -1.33
C VAL A 62 -8.07 -27.34 -2.83
N LEU A 63 -8.85 -26.42 -3.41
CA LEU A 63 -8.75 -25.97 -4.78
C LEU A 63 -8.25 -24.52 -4.78
N ASP A 64 -7.25 -24.20 -5.58
CA ASP A 64 -6.62 -22.87 -5.71
C ASP A 64 -7.26 -21.99 -6.78
N ALA A 65 -8.29 -22.50 -7.45
CA ALA A 65 -9.05 -21.82 -8.49
C ALA A 65 -10.54 -22.24 -8.46
N VAL A 66 -11.37 -21.44 -9.12
CA VAL A 66 -12.77 -21.78 -9.34
C VAL A 66 -12.84 -22.96 -10.34
N PRO A 67 -13.44 -24.10 -9.98
CA PRO A 67 -13.55 -25.25 -10.86
C PRO A 67 -14.49 -24.96 -12.05
N ASP A 68 -14.22 -25.59 -13.19
CA ASP A 68 -15.04 -25.44 -14.40
C ASP A 68 -16.48 -25.97 -14.21
N GLU A 69 -16.63 -27.04 -13.41
CA GLU A 69 -17.90 -27.69 -13.09
C GLU A 69 -18.21 -27.59 -11.58
N PRO A 70 -18.70 -26.44 -11.09
CA PRO A 70 -18.93 -26.21 -9.66
C PRO A 70 -20.07 -27.04 -9.05
N THR A 71 -20.89 -27.70 -9.86
CA THR A 71 -21.99 -28.58 -9.43
C THR A 71 -21.56 -30.02 -9.20
N ALA A 72 -20.41 -30.45 -9.74
CA ALA A 72 -19.93 -31.83 -9.71
C ALA A 72 -18.77 -32.02 -8.71
N LEU A 73 -18.90 -31.43 -7.52
CA LEU A 73 -17.85 -31.52 -6.49
C LEU A 73 -17.74 -32.96 -5.95
N PRO A 74 -16.51 -33.52 -5.84
CA PRO A 74 -16.31 -34.90 -5.39
C PRO A 74 -16.59 -35.11 -3.89
N GLY A 75 -16.84 -34.03 -3.15
CA GLY A 75 -17.10 -34.03 -1.71
C GLY A 75 -16.97 -32.62 -1.13
N PRO A 76 -16.85 -32.48 0.20
CA PRO A 76 -16.56 -31.21 0.84
C PRO A 76 -15.18 -30.68 0.42
N VAL A 77 -15.15 -29.47 -0.14
CA VAL A 77 -13.91 -28.81 -0.61
C VAL A 77 -13.77 -27.41 -0.03
N ALA A 78 -12.54 -26.91 0.02
CA ALA A 78 -12.24 -25.51 0.25
C ALA A 78 -11.67 -24.89 -1.03
N VAL A 79 -12.31 -23.84 -1.55
CA VAL A 79 -11.88 -23.09 -2.73
C VAL A 79 -11.25 -21.80 -2.27
N VAL A 80 -9.97 -21.62 -2.59
CA VAL A 80 -9.16 -20.47 -2.21
C VAL A 80 -8.79 -19.72 -3.47
N VAL A 81 -9.30 -18.49 -3.63
CA VAL A 81 -9.04 -17.66 -4.81
C VAL A 81 -8.27 -16.43 -4.40
N ASP A 82 -7.02 -16.34 -4.84
CA ASP A 82 -6.23 -15.12 -4.70
C ASP A 82 -6.57 -14.11 -5.81
N ASP A 83 -6.40 -12.81 -5.51
CA ASP A 83 -6.69 -11.71 -6.42
C ASP A 83 -8.04 -11.84 -7.16
N ALA A 84 -9.12 -12.20 -6.45
CA ALA A 84 -10.43 -12.50 -7.03
C ALA A 84 -11.07 -11.33 -7.82
N HIS A 85 -10.57 -10.10 -7.66
CA HIS A 85 -10.91 -8.95 -8.49
C HIS A 85 -10.47 -9.09 -9.97
N ARG A 86 -9.63 -10.09 -10.29
CA ARG A 86 -9.17 -10.42 -11.64
C ARG A 86 -9.98 -11.54 -12.30
N LEU A 87 -10.98 -12.09 -11.62
CA LEU A 87 -11.82 -13.16 -12.17
C LEU A 87 -12.60 -12.67 -13.41
N SER A 88 -12.75 -13.56 -14.38
CA SER A 88 -13.62 -13.32 -15.52
C SER A 88 -15.10 -13.34 -15.10
N ALA A 89 -15.99 -12.76 -15.92
CA ALA A 89 -17.43 -12.82 -15.66
C ALA A 89 -17.94 -14.29 -15.57
N THR A 90 -17.36 -15.19 -16.37
CA THR A 90 -17.66 -16.62 -16.35
C THR A 90 -17.26 -17.25 -15.01
N ASP A 91 -16.07 -16.93 -14.51
CA ASP A 91 -15.60 -17.48 -13.23
C ASP A 91 -16.37 -16.90 -12.04
N VAL A 92 -16.80 -15.64 -12.11
CA VAL A 92 -17.71 -15.07 -11.12
C VAL A 92 -19.07 -15.78 -11.11
N ALA A 93 -19.62 -16.14 -12.27
CA ALA A 93 -20.86 -16.91 -12.35
C ALA A 93 -20.70 -18.32 -11.73
N ARG A 94 -19.58 -19.00 -12.02
CA ARG A 94 -19.24 -20.30 -11.41
C ARG A 94 -19.03 -20.20 -9.91
N LEU A 95 -18.37 -19.13 -9.45
CA LEU A 95 -18.21 -18.82 -8.04
C LEU A 95 -19.58 -18.64 -7.36
N GLY A 96 -20.53 -17.98 -8.02
CA GLY A 96 -21.91 -17.88 -7.55
C GLY A 96 -22.54 -19.23 -7.21
N VAL A 97 -22.33 -20.25 -8.05
CA VAL A 97 -22.81 -21.61 -7.79
C VAL A 97 -22.15 -22.22 -6.53
N LEU A 98 -20.84 -22.05 -6.38
CA LEU A 98 -20.11 -22.57 -5.21
C LEU A 98 -20.58 -21.94 -3.90
N LEU A 99 -20.85 -20.63 -3.89
CA LEU A 99 -21.24 -19.91 -2.68
C LEU A 99 -22.58 -20.38 -2.09
N HIS A 100 -23.42 -21.00 -2.92
CA HIS A 100 -24.69 -21.61 -2.50
C HIS A 100 -24.58 -23.11 -2.18
N SER A 101 -23.41 -23.72 -2.41
CA SER A 101 -23.19 -25.13 -2.17
C SER A 101 -22.80 -25.40 -0.71
N PRO A 102 -23.51 -26.27 0.03
CA PRO A 102 -23.12 -26.65 1.38
C PRO A 102 -21.83 -27.49 1.41
N ALA A 103 -21.39 -28.00 0.25
CA ALA A 103 -20.15 -28.76 0.10
C ALA A 103 -18.92 -27.88 -0.15
N ALA A 104 -19.08 -26.55 -0.30
CA ALA A 104 -17.97 -25.65 -0.58
C ALA A 104 -17.73 -24.68 0.59
N ARG A 105 -16.45 -24.50 0.94
CA ARG A 105 -15.96 -23.37 1.72
C ARG A 105 -15.16 -22.47 0.82
N VAL A 106 -15.46 -21.19 0.76
CA VAL A 106 -14.83 -20.28 -0.19
C VAL A 106 -14.04 -19.21 0.56
N ALA A 107 -12.78 -19.03 0.19
CA ALA A 107 -11.92 -17.95 0.67
C ALA A 107 -11.47 -17.09 -0.51
N LEU A 108 -11.77 -15.79 -0.47
CA LEU A 108 -11.46 -14.85 -1.55
C LEU A 108 -10.53 -13.75 -1.06
N ALA A 109 -9.38 -13.55 -1.68
CA ALA A 109 -8.61 -12.33 -1.49
C ALA A 109 -8.98 -11.27 -2.52
N LEU A 110 -9.22 -10.05 -2.05
CA LEU A 110 -9.76 -8.96 -2.85
C LEU A 110 -8.95 -7.69 -2.58
N ARG A 111 -8.77 -6.88 -3.62
CA ARG A 111 -8.31 -5.49 -3.47
C ARG A 111 -9.52 -4.56 -3.42
N PRO A 112 -9.40 -3.37 -2.80
CA PRO A 112 -10.48 -2.38 -2.79
C PRO A 112 -10.86 -1.86 -4.18
N TRP A 113 -9.92 -1.94 -5.13
CA TRP A 113 -10.05 -1.59 -6.55
C TRP A 113 -9.20 -2.56 -7.38
N PRO A 114 -9.60 -2.91 -8.62
CA PRO A 114 -10.83 -2.54 -9.31
C PRO A 114 -12.08 -3.21 -8.72
N ARG A 115 -13.24 -2.57 -8.88
CA ARG A 115 -14.54 -3.10 -8.46
C ARG A 115 -15.35 -3.53 -9.67
N THR A 116 -15.16 -4.76 -10.12
CA THR A 116 -15.95 -5.31 -11.24
C THR A 116 -17.40 -5.50 -10.80
N ALA A 117 -18.37 -5.02 -11.60
CA ALA A 117 -19.79 -5.10 -11.27
C ALA A 117 -20.29 -6.53 -10.95
N PRO A 118 -19.90 -7.60 -11.68
CA PRO A 118 -20.34 -8.96 -11.37
C PRO A 118 -19.92 -9.43 -9.98
N LEU A 119 -18.64 -9.22 -9.62
CA LEU A 119 -18.12 -9.62 -8.32
C LEU A 119 -18.72 -8.76 -7.19
N ALA A 120 -18.91 -7.47 -7.42
CA ALA A 120 -19.51 -6.57 -6.45
C ALA A 120 -20.96 -6.97 -6.14
N ALA A 121 -21.76 -7.30 -7.16
CA ALA A 121 -23.12 -7.79 -7.01
C ALA A 121 -23.15 -9.11 -6.22
N LEU A 122 -22.32 -10.09 -6.60
CA LEU A 122 -22.23 -11.37 -5.91
C LEU A 122 -21.85 -11.22 -4.44
N LEU A 123 -20.87 -10.36 -4.15
CA LEU A 123 -20.49 -10.06 -2.78
C LEU A 123 -21.64 -9.39 -2.03
N ALA A 124 -22.36 -8.44 -2.63
CA ALA A 124 -23.49 -7.76 -2.01
C ALA A 124 -24.62 -8.74 -1.63
N GLU A 125 -24.92 -9.73 -2.47
CA GLU A 125 -25.90 -10.79 -2.19
C GLU A 125 -25.57 -11.59 -0.92
N LEU A 126 -24.29 -11.86 -0.68
CA LEU A 126 -23.85 -12.59 0.53
C LEU A 126 -24.06 -11.79 1.82
N GLY A 127 -24.12 -10.47 1.77
CA GLY A 127 -24.38 -9.60 2.92
C GLY A 127 -23.59 -9.99 4.19
N THR A 128 -24.30 -10.38 5.25
CA THR A 128 -23.75 -10.81 6.54
C THR A 128 -23.42 -12.31 6.62
N ALA A 129 -23.78 -13.10 5.61
CA ALA A 129 -23.46 -14.53 5.54
C ALA A 129 -21.97 -14.78 5.27
N ARG A 130 -21.26 -13.77 4.71
CA ARG A 130 -19.80 -13.80 4.60
C ARG A 130 -19.11 -13.21 5.82
N ARG A 131 -17.88 -13.64 6.07
CA ARG A 131 -16.97 -13.01 7.03
C ARG A 131 -15.89 -12.25 6.29
N THR A 132 -15.67 -10.99 6.66
CA THR A 132 -14.62 -10.15 6.07
C THR A 132 -13.48 -9.91 7.07
N VAL A 133 -12.27 -10.23 6.63
CA VAL A 133 -11.01 -9.91 7.29
C VAL A 133 -10.36 -8.77 6.51
N VAL A 134 -10.03 -7.67 7.19
CA VAL A 134 -9.39 -6.52 6.53
C VAL A 134 -7.92 -6.47 6.95
N LEU A 135 -7.02 -6.60 5.98
CA LEU A 135 -5.59 -6.50 6.16
C LEU A 135 -5.10 -5.12 5.72
N GLY A 136 -4.50 -4.39 6.66
CA GLY A 136 -3.88 -3.09 6.43
C GLY A 136 -2.36 -3.13 6.54
N HIS A 137 -1.77 -1.95 6.54
CA HIS A 137 -0.38 -1.76 6.93
C HIS A 137 -0.18 -2.17 8.38
N ALA A 138 0.97 -2.77 8.66
CA ALA A 138 1.32 -3.23 9.98
C ALA A 138 1.64 -2.06 10.91
N ASP A 139 1.12 -2.14 12.13
CA ASP A 139 1.47 -1.21 13.19
C ASP A 139 2.85 -1.49 13.77
N ARG A 140 3.24 -0.66 14.74
CA ARG A 140 4.51 -0.79 15.43
C ARG A 140 4.67 -2.11 16.18
N ALA A 141 3.60 -2.61 16.80
CA ALA A 141 3.65 -3.84 17.58
C ALA A 141 3.88 -5.05 16.66
N GLN A 142 3.22 -5.09 15.52
CA GLN A 142 3.40 -6.11 14.50
C GLN A 142 4.81 -6.10 13.92
N VAL A 143 5.33 -4.94 13.50
CA VAL A 143 6.70 -4.84 12.99
C VAL A 143 7.73 -5.22 14.06
N ARG A 144 7.51 -4.84 15.32
CA ARG A 144 8.35 -5.29 16.44
C ARG A 144 8.32 -6.80 16.61
N GLY A 145 7.16 -7.43 16.47
CA GLY A 145 7.00 -8.89 16.52
C GLY A 145 7.83 -9.60 15.46
N TRP A 146 7.70 -9.17 14.20
CA TRP A 146 8.50 -9.72 13.09
C TRP A 146 10.00 -9.47 13.26
N ALA A 147 10.37 -8.28 13.72
CA ALA A 147 11.76 -7.93 13.94
C ALA A 147 12.36 -8.85 15.01
N ARG A 148 11.67 -9.06 16.13
CA ARG A 148 12.08 -9.99 17.20
C ARG A 148 12.24 -11.43 16.68
N GLU A 149 11.30 -11.91 15.88
CA GLU A 149 11.35 -13.25 15.31
C GLU A 149 12.57 -13.45 14.38
N LEU A 150 12.89 -12.43 13.57
CA LEU A 150 13.96 -12.50 12.57
C LEU A 150 15.35 -12.11 13.07
N LEU A 151 15.42 -11.24 14.08
CA LEU A 151 16.66 -10.60 14.55
C LEU A 151 16.93 -10.85 16.06
N GLY A 152 15.99 -11.43 16.80
CA GLY A 152 16.11 -11.71 18.24
C GLY A 152 15.60 -10.59 19.16
N GLU A 153 15.65 -10.84 20.48
CA GLU A 153 15.08 -9.95 21.51
C GLU A 153 15.85 -8.64 21.75
N ALA A 154 17.13 -8.56 21.37
CA ALA A 154 18.02 -7.45 21.69
C ALA A 154 17.90 -6.25 20.71
N LEU A 155 16.70 -5.97 20.21
CA LEU A 155 16.48 -4.94 19.18
C LEU A 155 16.21 -3.57 19.76
N SER A 156 16.85 -2.55 19.16
CA SER A 156 16.57 -1.17 19.52
C SER A 156 15.18 -0.76 19.01
N PRO A 157 14.37 -0.05 19.83
CA PRO A 157 13.13 0.56 19.37
C PRO A 157 13.31 1.46 18.14
N ALA A 158 14.48 2.11 18.03
CA ALA A 158 14.85 2.97 16.91
C ALA A 158 14.92 2.23 15.56
N LEU A 159 15.32 0.95 15.54
CA LEU A 159 15.30 0.17 14.29
C LEU A 159 13.87 -0.09 13.83
N VAL A 160 12.96 -0.42 14.76
CA VAL A 160 11.54 -0.63 14.45
C VAL A 160 10.94 0.65 13.87
N ASP A 161 11.25 1.81 14.46
CA ASP A 161 10.83 3.11 13.93
C ASP A 161 11.39 3.40 12.55
N ALA A 162 12.67 3.11 12.33
CA ALA A 162 13.28 3.34 11.04
C ALA A 162 12.69 2.42 9.96
N VAL A 163 12.38 1.16 10.28
CA VAL A 163 11.70 0.24 9.36
C VAL A 163 10.29 0.73 9.05
N LEU A 164 9.51 1.12 10.06
CA LEU A 164 8.17 1.68 9.86
C LEU A 164 8.20 2.94 9.00
N ALA A 165 9.10 3.88 9.33
CA ALA A 165 9.25 5.12 8.58
C ALA A 165 9.60 4.86 7.10
N GLN A 166 10.43 3.86 6.81
CA GLN A 166 10.80 3.55 5.42
C GLN A 166 9.72 2.78 4.66
N THR A 167 8.96 1.92 5.34
CA THR A 167 8.05 0.96 4.71
C THR A 167 6.58 1.35 4.82
N GLY A 168 6.25 2.37 5.62
CA GLY A 168 4.88 2.71 5.99
C GLY A 168 4.15 1.57 6.71
N GLY A 169 4.87 0.57 7.22
CA GLY A 169 4.29 -0.66 7.76
C GLY A 169 3.82 -1.66 6.70
N LEU A 170 4.08 -1.44 5.40
CA LEU A 170 3.64 -2.36 4.36
C LEU A 170 4.36 -3.72 4.48
N PRO A 171 3.67 -4.85 4.74
CA PRO A 171 4.30 -6.15 5.00
C PRO A 171 5.23 -6.61 3.87
N ALA A 172 4.85 -6.38 2.61
CA ALA A 172 5.66 -6.70 1.44
C ALA A 172 7.00 -5.94 1.36
N LEU A 173 7.16 -4.83 2.10
CA LEU A 173 8.42 -4.09 2.20
C LEU A 173 9.12 -4.35 3.53
N ALA A 174 8.37 -4.33 4.65
CA ALA A 174 8.91 -4.48 5.99
C ALA A 174 9.56 -5.86 6.19
N ALA A 175 8.89 -6.95 5.78
CA ALA A 175 9.43 -8.29 6.01
C ALA A 175 10.69 -8.58 5.17
N PRO A 176 10.75 -8.30 3.85
CA PRO A 176 12.00 -8.43 3.10
C PRO A 176 13.13 -7.55 3.64
N LEU A 177 12.83 -6.32 4.07
CA LEU A 177 13.82 -5.44 4.68
C LEU A 177 14.40 -6.03 5.96
N LEU A 178 13.56 -6.49 6.88
CA LEU A 178 14.01 -7.14 8.11
C LEU A 178 14.85 -8.40 7.83
N ARG A 179 14.46 -9.23 6.85
CA ARG A 179 15.24 -10.41 6.43
C ARG A 179 16.58 -10.03 5.79
N ALA A 180 16.63 -8.96 5.00
CA ALA A 180 17.87 -8.48 4.42
C ALA A 180 18.83 -7.94 5.50
N LEU A 181 18.28 -7.25 6.50
CA LEU A 181 19.04 -6.79 7.68
C LEU A 181 19.53 -7.97 8.53
N SER A 182 18.75 -9.03 8.70
CA SER A 182 19.17 -10.20 9.49
C SER A 182 20.36 -10.92 8.87
N ARG A 183 20.37 -11.07 7.53
CA ARG A 183 21.50 -11.64 6.80
C ARG A 183 22.79 -10.81 6.94
N ARG A 184 22.68 -9.48 7.02
CA ARG A 184 23.83 -8.56 7.12
C ARG A 184 24.31 -8.32 8.55
N GLY A 185 23.41 -8.44 9.54
CA GLY A 185 23.66 -8.20 10.97
C GLY A 185 24.05 -9.45 11.77
N GLY A 186 24.29 -10.60 11.12
CA GLY A 186 24.62 -11.88 11.76
C GLY A 186 25.95 -11.93 12.53
N GLY A 187 26.68 -10.83 12.67
CA GLY A 187 27.91 -10.75 13.46
C GLY A 187 27.97 -9.50 14.31
N ARG A 188 27.49 -9.58 15.56
CA ARG A 188 27.77 -8.77 16.79
C ARG A 188 27.92 -7.23 16.72
N GLY A 189 27.94 -6.59 15.55
CA GLY A 189 27.90 -5.16 15.34
C GLY A 189 26.52 -4.82 14.80
N GLY A 190 25.64 -4.37 15.69
CA GLY A 190 24.26 -4.03 15.35
C GLY A 190 24.18 -3.10 14.15
N VAL A 191 23.09 -3.22 13.38
CA VAL A 191 22.78 -2.28 12.29
C VAL A 191 22.77 -0.87 12.91
N PRO A 192 23.64 0.08 12.49
CA PRO A 192 23.63 1.43 13.01
C PRO A 192 22.35 2.13 12.53
N ALA A 193 21.26 1.94 13.29
CA ALA A 193 20.02 2.68 13.11
C ALA A 193 20.18 4.03 13.83
N GLN A 194 20.82 5.00 13.16
CA GLN A 194 20.56 6.39 13.53
C GLN A 194 19.09 6.71 13.25
N PRO A 195 18.41 7.51 14.08
CA PRO A 195 17.05 7.96 13.79
C PRO A 195 16.96 8.52 12.36
N GLY A 196 16.13 7.92 11.52
CA GLY A 196 15.89 8.37 10.14
C GLY A 196 16.91 7.92 9.08
N ARG A 197 17.99 7.21 9.41
CA ARG A 197 19.03 6.77 8.43
C ARG A 197 19.20 5.26 8.36
N LEU A 198 18.10 4.54 8.10
CA LEU A 198 18.20 3.13 7.74
C LEU A 198 18.77 2.99 6.33
N VAL A 199 19.97 2.42 6.23
CA VAL A 199 20.55 2.02 4.95
C VAL A 199 19.76 0.83 4.44
N VAL A 200 19.03 1.02 3.34
CA VAL A 200 18.23 -0.03 2.72
C VAL A 200 19.12 -0.87 1.82
N PRO A 201 19.19 -2.20 2.03
CA PRO A 201 19.90 -3.13 1.15
C PRO A 201 19.48 -3.01 -0.32
N GLU A 202 20.46 -3.05 -1.24
CA GLU A 202 20.23 -2.96 -2.69
C GLU A 202 19.25 -4.02 -3.20
N GLU A 203 19.34 -5.25 -2.70
CA GLU A 203 18.41 -6.34 -2.99
C GLU A 203 16.94 -6.00 -2.70
N VAL A 204 16.67 -5.14 -1.70
CA VAL A 204 15.32 -4.69 -1.35
C VAL A 204 14.86 -3.63 -2.35
N THR A 205 15.76 -2.71 -2.73
CA THR A 205 15.45 -1.68 -3.74
C THR A 205 15.26 -2.27 -5.14
N ASP A 206 16.04 -3.30 -5.51
CA ASP A 206 15.94 -3.96 -6.80
C ASP A 206 14.63 -4.73 -6.95
N ARG A 207 14.24 -5.46 -5.89
CA ARG A 207 12.94 -6.11 -5.82
C ARG A 207 11.81 -5.09 -5.95
N LEU A 208 11.87 -4.00 -5.20
CA LEU A 208 10.85 -2.95 -5.28
C LEU A 208 10.80 -2.30 -6.67
N ARG A 209 11.95 -2.15 -7.36
CA ARG A 209 11.98 -1.66 -8.74
C ARG A 209 11.23 -2.61 -9.67
N ALA A 210 11.42 -3.92 -9.53
CA ALA A 210 10.68 -4.91 -10.30
C ALA A 210 9.18 -4.90 -9.98
N ASP A 211 8.82 -4.80 -8.70
CA ASP A 211 7.41 -4.71 -8.26
C ASP A 211 6.73 -3.45 -8.83
N LEU A 212 7.41 -2.30 -8.80
CA LEU A 212 6.95 -1.05 -9.41
C LEU A 212 6.87 -1.13 -10.93
N ALA A 213 7.73 -1.91 -11.58
CA ALA A 213 7.66 -2.13 -13.02
C ALA A 213 6.41 -2.93 -13.45
N ALA A 214 5.86 -3.74 -12.54
CA ALA A 214 4.61 -4.49 -12.76
C ALA A 214 3.33 -3.71 -12.43
N VAL A 215 3.45 -2.52 -11.81
CA VAL A 215 2.32 -1.61 -11.62
C VAL A 215 1.92 -1.00 -12.96
N GLU A 216 0.62 -0.90 -13.21
CA GLU A 216 0.07 -0.25 -14.40
C GLU A 216 0.66 1.15 -14.59
N GLU A 217 0.99 1.49 -15.85
CA GLU A 217 1.71 2.73 -16.20
C GLU A 217 1.07 3.99 -15.61
N GLN A 218 -0.25 4.15 -15.75
CA GLN A 218 -0.96 5.33 -15.25
C GLN A 218 -0.97 5.39 -13.72
N THR A 219 -1.16 4.25 -13.05
CA THR A 219 -1.07 4.17 -11.58
C THR A 219 0.35 4.49 -11.10
N ARG A 220 1.37 4.03 -11.83
CA ARG A 220 2.78 4.36 -11.53
C ARG A 220 3.09 5.83 -11.76
N ALA A 221 2.55 6.44 -12.82
CA ALA A 221 2.67 7.88 -13.09
C ALA A 221 2.02 8.71 -11.99
N LEU A 222 0.83 8.32 -11.50
CA LEU A 222 0.19 8.94 -10.33
C LEU A 222 1.08 8.85 -9.09
N LEU A 223 1.59 7.66 -8.75
CA LEU A 223 2.50 7.51 -7.60
C LEU A 223 3.77 8.36 -7.76
N HIS A 224 4.33 8.46 -8.96
CA HIS A 224 5.47 9.33 -9.24
C HIS A 224 5.12 10.81 -9.05
N ALA A 225 3.97 11.27 -9.54
CA ALA A 225 3.52 12.66 -9.37
C ALA A 225 3.39 13.04 -7.88
N VAL A 226 2.77 12.16 -7.08
CA VAL A 226 2.65 12.35 -5.63
C VAL A 226 4.02 12.35 -4.96
N ALA A 227 4.90 11.41 -5.30
CA ALA A 227 6.28 11.38 -4.79
C ALA A 227 7.08 12.64 -5.19
N ALA A 228 6.79 13.22 -6.36
CA ALA A 228 7.39 14.46 -6.84
C ALA A 228 6.89 15.68 -6.05
N GLY A 229 5.69 15.61 -5.47
CA GLY A 229 5.10 16.64 -4.60
C GLY A 229 3.69 17.10 -5.01
N ALA A 230 3.02 16.40 -5.93
CA ALA A 230 1.62 16.68 -6.25
C ALA A 230 0.72 16.36 -5.03
N PRO A 231 -0.24 17.22 -4.69
CA PRO A 231 -1.26 16.88 -3.70
C PRO A 231 -2.20 15.79 -4.24
N LEU A 232 -2.95 15.14 -3.34
CA LEU A 232 -4.04 14.24 -3.73
C LEU A 232 -5.32 15.03 -4.07
N ASP A 233 -5.20 15.90 -5.07
CA ASP A 233 -6.30 16.67 -5.63
C ASP A 233 -6.57 16.16 -7.05
N GLU A 234 -7.82 15.81 -7.35
CA GLU A 234 -8.20 15.17 -8.62
C GLU A 234 -8.00 16.08 -9.82
N GLU A 235 -8.18 17.40 -9.65
CA GLU A 235 -7.95 18.36 -10.73
C GLU A 235 -6.44 18.55 -10.97
N VAL A 236 -5.63 18.76 -9.91
CA VAL A 236 -4.16 18.86 -10.07
C VAL A 236 -3.59 17.60 -10.68
N LEU A 237 -4.00 16.42 -10.19
CA LEU A 237 -3.52 15.14 -10.71
C LEU A 237 -4.03 14.89 -12.13
N GLY A 238 -5.28 15.25 -12.43
CA GLY A 238 -5.85 15.19 -13.77
C GLY A 238 -5.03 16.01 -14.77
N GLU A 239 -4.70 17.24 -14.43
CA GLU A 239 -3.88 18.12 -15.26
C GLU A 239 -2.42 17.63 -15.40
N VAL A 240 -1.80 17.19 -14.30
CA VAL A 240 -0.42 16.67 -14.30
C VAL A 240 -0.29 15.39 -15.12
N LEU A 241 -1.28 14.50 -15.04
CA LEU A 241 -1.28 13.21 -15.72
C LEU A 241 -1.91 13.28 -17.12
N GLY A 242 -2.56 14.38 -17.48
CA GLY A 242 -3.24 14.56 -18.76
C GLY A 242 -4.48 13.66 -18.91
N VAL A 243 -5.23 13.48 -17.83
CA VAL A 243 -6.42 12.62 -17.76
C VAL A 243 -7.65 13.43 -17.31
N PRO A 244 -8.87 13.05 -17.72
CA PRO A 244 -10.08 13.72 -17.24
C PRO A 244 -10.30 13.48 -15.73
N PRO A 245 -11.06 14.35 -15.04
CA PRO A 245 -11.29 14.26 -13.59
C PRO A 245 -11.79 12.89 -13.11
N ASP A 246 -12.78 12.30 -13.79
CA ASP A 246 -13.31 10.98 -13.43
C ASP A 246 -12.23 9.89 -13.46
N ALA A 247 -11.31 9.95 -14.44
CA ALA A 247 -10.19 9.03 -14.53
C ALA A 247 -9.14 9.29 -13.44
N ALA A 248 -8.97 10.54 -13.00
CA ALA A 248 -8.08 10.86 -11.88
C ALA A 248 -8.59 10.25 -10.55
N VAL A 249 -9.92 10.26 -10.33
CA VAL A 249 -10.55 9.60 -9.18
C VAL A 249 -10.30 8.08 -9.21
N ASP A 250 -10.49 7.45 -10.36
CA ASP A 250 -10.21 6.02 -10.53
C ASP A 250 -8.73 5.69 -10.29
N LEU A 251 -7.81 6.54 -10.78
CA LEU A 251 -6.38 6.37 -10.54
C LEU A 251 -5.99 6.56 -9.07
N LEU A 252 -6.65 7.44 -8.33
CA LEU A 252 -6.45 7.57 -6.89
C LEU A 252 -6.83 6.29 -6.15
N ASP A 253 -7.96 5.68 -6.51
CA ASP A 253 -8.39 4.41 -5.92
C ASP A 253 -7.48 3.24 -6.34
N ALA A 254 -7.01 3.22 -7.58
CA ALA A 254 -5.98 2.29 -8.05
C ALA A 254 -4.67 2.45 -7.26
N GLY A 255 -4.23 3.69 -7.07
CA GLY A 255 -3.06 4.06 -6.27
C GLY A 255 -3.15 3.58 -4.83
N ARG A 256 -4.29 3.81 -4.15
CA ARG A 256 -4.57 3.28 -2.81
C ARG A 256 -4.58 1.75 -2.79
N ALA A 257 -5.16 1.11 -3.80
CA ALA A 257 -5.22 -0.34 -3.90
C ALA A 257 -3.85 -1.00 -4.13
N THR A 258 -2.81 -0.26 -4.55
CA THR A 258 -1.43 -0.79 -4.59
C THR A 258 -0.85 -1.04 -3.19
N GLY A 259 -1.33 -0.32 -2.17
CA GLY A 259 -0.73 -0.29 -0.83
C GLY A 259 0.49 0.62 -0.70
N LEU A 260 0.94 1.22 -1.81
CA LEU A 260 2.07 2.16 -1.84
C LEU A 260 1.66 3.60 -1.54
N LEU A 261 0.38 3.93 -1.62
CA LEU A 261 -0.17 5.22 -1.20
C LEU A 261 -0.73 5.10 0.22
N LEU A 262 -0.16 5.85 1.15
CA LEU A 262 -0.54 5.85 2.57
C LEU A 262 -1.83 6.63 2.79
N GLY A 263 -2.51 6.36 3.91
CA GLY A 263 -3.68 7.13 4.33
C GLY A 263 -3.39 8.61 4.63
N THR A 264 -2.11 8.97 4.83
CA THR A 264 -1.64 10.36 4.95
C THR A 264 -1.61 11.10 3.61
N GLY A 265 -1.77 10.38 2.50
CA GLY A 265 -1.68 10.90 1.14
C GLY A 265 -0.28 10.87 0.55
N GLU A 266 0.70 10.37 1.28
CA GLU A 266 2.08 10.23 0.80
C GLU A 266 2.33 8.83 0.21
N VAL A 267 3.23 8.75 -0.77
CA VAL A 267 3.76 7.46 -1.20
C VAL A 267 4.72 6.91 -0.14
N VAL A 268 4.65 5.60 0.12
CA VAL A 268 5.56 4.90 1.04
C VAL A 268 7.01 5.35 0.78
N PRO A 269 7.74 5.87 1.78
CA PRO A 269 9.01 6.58 1.54
C PRO A 269 10.06 5.80 0.77
N LEU A 270 10.18 4.49 0.99
CA LEU A 270 11.06 3.64 0.20
C LEU A 270 10.62 3.54 -1.27
N ALA A 271 9.32 3.42 -1.54
CA ALA A 271 8.78 3.40 -2.91
C ALA A 271 8.94 4.76 -3.60
N ALA A 272 8.68 5.87 -2.89
CA ALA A 272 8.93 7.22 -3.40
C ALA A 272 10.40 7.40 -3.83
N ARG A 273 11.35 6.96 -2.99
CA ARG A 273 12.78 7.01 -3.33
C ARG A 273 13.12 6.20 -4.58
N VAL A 274 12.60 4.96 -4.68
CA VAL A 274 12.85 4.11 -5.86
C VAL A 274 12.22 4.70 -7.12
N LEU A 275 10.97 5.18 -7.04
CA LEU A 275 10.28 5.86 -8.14
C LEU A 275 11.10 7.04 -8.66
N LEU A 276 11.45 7.98 -7.78
CA LEU A 276 12.21 9.18 -8.14
C LEU A 276 13.60 8.86 -8.70
N ALA A 277 14.25 7.80 -8.21
CA ALA A 277 15.56 7.37 -8.70
C ALA A 277 15.48 6.60 -10.04
N SER A 278 14.36 5.92 -10.30
CA SER A 278 14.12 5.17 -11.54
C SER A 278 13.60 6.02 -12.69
N THR A 279 12.95 7.14 -12.39
CA THR A 279 12.42 8.06 -13.38
C THR A 279 13.51 9.01 -13.89
N PRO A 280 13.64 9.25 -15.20
CA PRO A 280 14.59 10.23 -15.73
C PRO A 280 14.44 11.59 -15.02
N PRO A 281 15.55 12.25 -14.59
CA PRO A 281 15.48 13.48 -13.80
C PRO A 281 14.65 14.59 -14.45
N ASP A 282 14.70 14.71 -15.78
CA ASP A 282 13.95 15.74 -16.51
C ASP A 282 12.44 15.55 -16.43
N VAL A 283 11.95 14.31 -16.33
CA VAL A 283 10.53 14.01 -16.12
C VAL A 283 10.11 14.47 -14.73
N THR A 284 10.87 14.13 -13.69
CA THR A 284 10.60 14.57 -12.31
C THR A 284 10.60 16.10 -12.20
N ARG A 285 11.58 16.77 -12.81
CA ARG A 285 11.67 18.24 -12.83
C ARG A 285 10.48 18.87 -13.54
N ARG A 286 10.08 18.33 -14.70
CA ARG A 286 8.90 18.78 -15.45
C ARG A 286 7.63 18.67 -14.59
N VAL A 287 7.40 17.52 -13.97
CA VAL A 287 6.23 17.28 -13.10
C VAL A 287 6.22 18.28 -11.94
N ARG A 288 7.34 18.48 -11.26
CA ARG A 288 7.42 19.46 -10.15
C ARG A 288 7.14 20.89 -10.58
N ARG A 289 7.66 21.31 -11.74
CA ARG A 289 7.38 22.64 -12.29
C ARG A 289 5.90 22.81 -12.64
N GLN A 290 5.29 21.79 -13.24
CA GLN A 290 3.87 21.80 -13.57
C GLN A 290 3.02 21.88 -12.29
N VAL A 291 3.27 21.02 -11.30
CA VAL A 291 2.59 21.08 -10.00
C VAL A 291 2.77 22.46 -9.35
N LEU A 292 3.98 23.00 -9.32
CA LEU A 292 4.24 24.31 -8.73
C LEU A 292 3.43 25.42 -9.40
N ALA A 293 3.42 25.44 -10.75
CA ALA A 293 2.68 26.44 -11.51
C ALA A 293 1.17 26.36 -11.19
N LEU A 294 0.59 25.15 -11.23
CA LEU A 294 -0.82 24.92 -10.95
C LEU A 294 -1.22 25.40 -9.55
N LEU A 295 -0.44 25.03 -8.53
CA LEU A 295 -0.71 25.43 -7.15
C LEU A 295 -0.61 26.95 -6.97
N VAL A 296 0.41 27.58 -7.55
CA VAL A 296 0.57 29.05 -7.49
C VAL A 296 -0.55 29.78 -8.22
N GLU A 297 -1.02 29.26 -9.36
CA GLU A 297 -2.15 29.82 -10.11
C GLU A 297 -3.47 29.72 -9.33
N ARG A 298 -3.61 28.70 -8.49
CA ARG A 298 -4.71 28.53 -7.52
C ARG A 298 -4.57 29.42 -6.27
N GLY A 299 -3.47 30.17 -6.16
CA GLY A 299 -3.18 31.04 -5.01
C GLY A 299 -2.56 30.33 -3.81
N GLU A 300 -2.09 29.09 -3.97
CA GLU A 300 -1.38 28.36 -2.92
C GLU A 300 0.11 28.74 -2.87
N GLU A 301 0.74 28.50 -1.72
CA GLU A 301 2.15 28.80 -1.46
C GLU A 301 2.95 27.52 -1.16
N PRO A 302 3.21 26.65 -2.16
CA PRO A 302 3.90 25.37 -1.97
C PRO A 302 5.42 25.54 -1.79
N VAL A 303 5.85 26.22 -0.73
CA VAL A 303 7.26 26.58 -0.47
C VAL A 303 8.17 25.36 -0.55
N ALA A 304 7.78 24.24 0.08
CA ALA A 304 8.59 23.02 0.08
C ALA A 304 8.91 22.51 -1.33
N LEU A 305 7.98 22.67 -2.29
CA LEU A 305 8.19 22.28 -3.69
C LEU A 305 9.16 23.24 -4.39
N ALA A 306 9.03 24.55 -4.16
CA ALA A 306 9.97 25.55 -4.68
C ALA A 306 11.39 25.32 -4.16
N ARG A 307 11.55 25.02 -2.86
CA ARG A 307 12.85 24.67 -2.26
C ARG A 307 13.47 23.43 -2.89
N ARG A 308 12.66 22.40 -3.20
CA ARG A 308 13.13 21.18 -3.90
C ARG A 308 13.65 21.50 -5.30
N LEU A 309 12.93 22.33 -6.07
CA LEU A 309 13.39 22.77 -7.39
C LEU A 309 14.70 23.58 -7.31
N ALA A 310 14.83 24.46 -6.31
CA ALA A 310 16.05 25.21 -6.05
C ALA A 310 17.24 24.31 -5.69
N ALA A 311 17.01 23.26 -4.88
CA ALA A 311 18.03 22.28 -4.52
C ALA A 311 18.53 21.49 -5.74
N GLU A 312 17.65 21.27 -6.73
CA GLU A 312 17.97 20.62 -7.99
C GLU A 312 18.52 21.58 -9.06
N GLN A 313 18.72 22.86 -8.70
CA GLN A 313 19.19 23.94 -9.58
C GLN A 313 18.31 24.14 -10.82
N VAL A 314 17.00 23.91 -10.67
CA VAL A 314 16.02 24.12 -11.73
C VAL A 314 15.63 25.59 -11.75
N ARG A 315 15.80 26.24 -12.90
CA ARG A 315 15.33 27.61 -13.11
C ARG A 315 13.81 27.62 -13.32
N ASP A 316 13.09 28.30 -12.43
CA ASP A 316 11.64 28.43 -12.52
C ASP A 316 11.17 29.76 -11.89
N ARG A 317 10.42 30.55 -12.66
CA ARG A 317 9.96 31.88 -12.26
C ARG A 317 9.00 31.86 -11.08
N HIS A 318 8.13 30.84 -10.98
CA HIS A 318 7.22 30.72 -9.85
C HIS A 318 7.99 30.37 -8.59
N ALA A 319 8.98 29.46 -8.69
CA ALA A 319 9.82 29.08 -7.55
C ALA A 319 10.63 30.27 -7.02
N ALA A 320 11.32 30.99 -7.92
CA ALA A 320 12.11 32.17 -7.56
C ALA A 320 11.28 33.21 -6.79
N ARG A 321 10.14 33.62 -7.36
CA ARG A 321 9.26 34.64 -6.75
C ARG A 321 8.63 34.21 -5.44
N LEU A 322 8.26 32.93 -5.32
CA LEU A 322 7.70 32.40 -4.08
C LEU A 322 8.76 32.44 -2.97
N LEU A 323 9.98 31.97 -3.27
CA LEU A 323 11.09 31.97 -2.32
C LEU A 323 11.53 33.39 -1.92
N GLU A 324 11.57 34.35 -2.84
CA GLU A 324 11.85 35.76 -2.53
C GLU A 324 10.83 36.32 -1.54
N ARG A 325 9.54 36.14 -1.81
CA ARG A 325 8.46 36.65 -0.96
C ARG A 325 8.51 36.08 0.45
N HIS A 326 8.73 34.76 0.58
CA HIS A 326 8.91 34.16 1.90
C HIS A 326 10.22 34.58 2.57
N GLY A 327 11.27 34.87 1.79
CA GLY A 327 12.51 35.46 2.29
C GLY A 327 12.30 36.86 2.85
N GLU A 328 11.55 37.72 2.16
CA GLU A 328 11.17 39.06 2.61
C GLU A 328 10.35 39.00 3.90
N ALA A 329 9.36 38.10 3.96
CA ALA A 329 8.54 37.90 5.15
C ALA A 329 9.37 37.42 6.36
N ALA A 330 10.37 36.56 6.13
CA ALA A 330 11.24 36.05 7.20
C ALA A 330 12.33 37.05 7.63
N LEU A 331 12.58 38.14 6.89
CA LEU A 331 13.73 39.02 7.09
C LEU A 331 13.82 39.60 8.51
N THR A 332 12.67 39.95 9.10
CA THR A 332 12.60 40.57 10.44
C THR A 332 12.72 39.53 11.56
N ASP A 333 12.07 38.38 11.41
CA ASP A 333 11.89 37.40 12.49
C ASP A 333 12.98 36.31 12.48
N ASP A 334 13.44 35.90 11.30
CA ASP A 334 14.50 34.91 11.10
C ASP A 334 15.39 35.29 9.89
N PRO A 335 16.36 36.20 10.10
CA PRO A 335 17.30 36.62 9.05
C PRO A 335 18.11 35.46 8.45
N ALA A 336 18.32 34.37 9.20
CA ALA A 336 19.06 33.21 8.73
C ALA A 336 18.23 32.40 7.73
N LEU A 337 16.94 32.19 8.02
CA LEU A 337 16.01 31.59 7.07
C LEU A 337 15.83 32.48 5.83
N ALA A 338 15.68 33.79 6.01
CA ALA A 338 15.56 34.74 4.91
C ALA A 338 16.76 34.63 3.93
N ALA A 339 17.99 34.62 4.47
CA ALA A 339 19.20 34.44 3.67
C ALA A 339 19.22 33.08 2.92
N GLN A 340 18.73 32.01 3.54
CA GLN A 340 18.59 30.70 2.88
C GLN A 340 17.60 30.76 1.71
N LEU A 341 16.42 31.36 1.93
CA LEU A 341 15.36 31.46 0.93
C LEU A 341 15.78 32.34 -0.25
N PHE A 342 16.44 33.49 -0.03
CA PHE A 342 17.01 34.29 -1.10
C PHE A 342 18.10 33.55 -1.88
N GLY A 343 18.95 32.78 -1.20
CA GLY A 343 19.94 31.93 -1.87
C GLY A 343 19.30 30.81 -2.72
N GLU A 344 18.18 30.25 -2.27
CA GLU A 344 17.37 29.29 -3.02
C GLU A 344 16.66 29.95 -4.22
N ALA A 345 16.16 31.18 -4.04
CA ALA A 345 15.55 31.97 -5.11
C ALA A 345 16.55 32.28 -6.23
N ALA A 346 17.77 32.71 -5.88
CA ALA A 346 18.85 32.95 -6.85
C ALA A 346 19.21 31.69 -7.66
N ARG A 347 19.27 30.52 -7.00
CA ARG A 347 19.46 29.22 -7.71
C ARG A 347 18.30 28.89 -8.65
N SER A 348 17.12 29.40 -8.37
CA SER A 348 15.91 29.23 -9.20
C SER A 348 15.77 30.30 -10.30
N GLY A 349 16.69 31.26 -10.38
CA GLY A 349 16.73 32.28 -11.43
C GLY A 349 16.01 33.59 -11.12
N ALA A 350 15.91 33.95 -9.82
CA ALA A 350 15.68 35.33 -9.39
C ALA A 350 16.76 36.29 -9.93
#